data_AF-A0A2V9VJL8-F1
#
_entry.id   AF-A0A2V9VJL8-F1
#
_cell.length_a   1.000
_cell.length_b   1.000
_cell.length_c   1.000
_cell.angle_alpha   90.00
_cell.angle_beta   90.00
_cell.angle_gamma   90.00
#
_symmetry.space_group_name_H-M   'P 1'
#
loop_
_entity.id
_entity.type
_entity.pdbx_description
1 polymer ?
#
loop_
_entity_poly.entity_id
_entity_poly.type
_entity_poly.pdbx_seq_one_letter_code
_entity_poly.pdbx_strand_id
1 'polypeptide(L)'
;MQGGPPTKLTKNGGISGVESFDGRFLYYSKYEAGGVWRMPLAGGEETQVLEEVRGGSWPNWALTTNGIYFLRFDKSPHATIQFLDFATRKTIPIWTLEKEPGWGLALSRDGKSIVYVQDEFAESNIMLVENFR
;
A
#
# COMPACT_ATOMS: atom_id res chain seq x y z
N MET A 1 -8.91 -29.63 9.75
CA MET A 1 -8.44 -28.68 10.78
C MET A 1 -9.61 -27.76 11.11
N GLN A 2 -10.05 -27.68 12.37
CA GLN A 2 -10.98 -26.63 12.79
C GLN A 2 -10.12 -25.48 13.33
N GLY A 3 -10.21 -24.31 12.70
CA GLY A 3 -9.55 -23.10 13.21
C GLY A 3 -10.14 -22.69 14.55
N GLY A 4 -9.31 -22.11 15.43
CA GLY A 4 -9.78 -21.51 16.67
C GLY A 4 -10.66 -20.27 16.43
N PRO A 5 -11.22 -19.68 17.49
CA PRO A 5 -12.01 -18.46 17.38
C PRO A 5 -11.15 -17.30 16.81
N PRO A 6 -11.71 -16.44 15.96
CA PRO A 6 -11.00 -15.30 15.41
C PRO A 6 -10.68 -14.26 16.49
N THR A 7 -9.49 -13.66 16.41
CA THR A 7 -9.03 -12.62 17.35
C THR A 7 -8.78 -11.32 16.60
N LYS A 8 -9.29 -10.20 17.15
CA LYS A 8 -8.99 -8.87 16.63
C LYS A 8 -7.55 -8.48 16.96
N LEU A 9 -6.76 -8.17 15.93
CA LEU A 9 -5.36 -7.75 16.09
C LEU A 9 -5.22 -6.23 16.20
N THR A 10 -5.65 -5.48 15.18
CA THR A 10 -5.50 -4.03 15.15
C THR A 10 -6.53 -3.33 16.03
N LYS A 11 -6.10 -2.35 16.82
CA LYS A 11 -7.00 -1.58 17.71
C LYS A 11 -7.53 -0.32 17.03
N ASN A 12 -6.70 0.30 16.18
CA ASN A 12 -6.95 1.62 15.58
C ASN A 12 -7.27 1.53 14.08
N GLY A 13 -8.00 0.48 13.70
CA GLY A 13 -8.30 0.18 12.30
C GLY A 13 -7.09 -0.31 11.51
N GLY A 14 -7.31 -0.55 10.21
CA GLY A 14 -6.27 -1.01 9.29
C GLY A 14 -6.91 -1.71 8.09
N ILE A 15 -6.28 -1.56 6.93
CA ILE A 15 -6.69 -2.18 5.67
C ILE A 15 -5.45 -2.71 4.94
N SER A 16 -5.63 -3.66 4.03
CA SER A 16 -4.55 -4.25 3.24
C SER A 16 -3.43 -4.83 4.11
N GLY A 17 -3.79 -5.72 5.04
CA GLY A 17 -2.85 -6.33 5.98
C GLY A 17 -1.97 -7.42 5.35
N VAL A 18 -0.68 -7.43 5.68
CA VAL A 18 0.32 -8.41 5.23
C VAL A 18 1.23 -8.77 6.40
N GLU A 19 1.40 -10.07 6.67
CA GLU A 19 2.35 -10.56 7.67
C GLU A 19 3.79 -10.45 7.15
N SER A 20 4.73 -10.14 8.04
CA SER A 20 6.16 -10.20 7.71
C SER A 20 6.60 -11.64 7.45
N PHE A 21 7.60 -11.80 6.58
CA PHE A 21 8.14 -13.12 6.22
C PHE A 21 8.72 -13.91 7.39
N ASP A 22 9.10 -13.23 8.47
CA ASP A 22 9.60 -13.82 9.71
C ASP A 22 8.48 -14.12 10.74
N GLY A 23 7.21 -13.85 10.41
CA GLY A 23 6.06 -14.11 11.27
C GLY A 23 6.02 -13.27 12.55
N ARG A 24 6.75 -12.15 12.61
CA ARG A 24 6.81 -11.31 13.83
C ARG A 24 5.88 -10.11 13.81
N PHE A 25 5.54 -9.58 12.64
CA PHE A 25 4.82 -8.33 12.50
C PHE A 25 3.66 -8.45 11.51
N LEU A 26 2.61 -7.68 11.76
CA LEU A 26 1.58 -7.36 10.78
C LEU A 26 1.85 -5.95 10.25
N TYR A 27 1.98 -5.80 8.93
CA TYR A 27 2.01 -4.51 8.24
C TYR A 27 0.63 -4.24 7.63
N TYR A 28 0.17 -2.99 7.64
CA TYR A 28 -1.13 -2.61 7.10
C TYR A 28 -1.17 -1.12 6.78
N SER A 29 -2.04 -0.73 5.85
CA SER A 29 -2.32 0.67 5.59
C SER A 29 -3.40 1.21 6.50
N LYS A 30 -3.42 2.54 6.64
CA LYS A 30 -4.56 3.26 7.21
C LYS A 30 -5.10 4.26 6.20
N TYR A 31 -6.42 4.28 6.05
CA TYR A 31 -7.08 5.18 5.12
C TYR A 31 -7.01 6.64 5.61
N GLU A 32 -7.64 6.92 6.77
CA GLU A 32 -7.73 8.28 7.33
C GLU A 32 -6.38 8.84 7.79
N ALA A 33 -5.62 8.06 8.56
CA ALA A 33 -4.31 8.49 9.05
C ALA A 33 -3.24 8.49 7.94
N GLY A 34 -3.47 7.77 6.84
CA GLY A 34 -2.46 7.49 5.84
C GLY A 34 -1.31 6.63 6.36
N GLY A 35 -0.45 6.24 5.43
CA GLY A 35 0.76 5.49 5.63
C GLY A 35 0.60 3.98 5.72
N VAL A 36 1.74 3.30 5.70
CA VAL A 36 1.90 1.91 6.10
C VAL A 36 2.40 1.87 7.54
N TRP A 37 1.69 1.13 8.36
CA TRP A 37 1.94 0.91 9.77
C TRP A 37 2.33 -0.54 10.00
N ARG A 38 2.99 -0.81 11.13
CA ARG A 38 3.24 -2.18 11.59
C ARG A 38 2.97 -2.34 13.07
N MET A 39 2.60 -3.54 13.48
CA MET A 39 2.51 -3.94 14.89
C MET A 39 3.06 -5.35 15.11
N PRO A 40 3.55 -5.70 16.32
CA PRO A 40 3.91 -7.07 16.63
C PRO A 40 2.69 -8.00 16.58
N LEU A 41 2.83 -9.19 15.99
CA LEU A 41 1.75 -10.19 15.96
C LEU A 41 1.40 -10.73 17.36
N ALA A 42 2.36 -10.71 18.29
CA ALA A 42 2.12 -11.02 19.71
C ALA A 42 1.30 -9.95 20.44
N GLY A 43 0.94 -8.85 19.77
CA GLY A 43 0.30 -7.68 20.36
C GLY A 43 1.31 -6.62 20.80
N GLY A 44 0.83 -5.37 20.90
CA GLY A 44 1.65 -4.21 21.25
C GLY A 44 1.17 -2.95 20.53
N GLU A 45 1.94 -1.88 20.67
CA GLU A 45 1.71 -0.62 19.97
C GLU A 45 2.11 -0.73 18.49
N GLU A 46 1.33 -0.06 17.64
CA GLU A 46 1.65 0.09 16.23
C GLU A 46 2.62 1.26 16.00
N THR A 47 3.43 1.17 14.96
CA THR A 47 4.31 2.27 14.54
C THR A 47 4.19 2.52 13.03
N GLN A 48 4.24 3.78 12.64
CA GLN A 48 4.25 4.16 11.24
C GLN A 48 5.62 3.84 10.63
N VAL A 49 5.61 3.19 9.47
CA VAL A 49 6.82 2.73 8.76
C VAL A 49 7.06 3.57 7.50
N LEU A 50 5.97 3.97 6.83
CA LEU A 50 5.96 4.73 5.58
C LEU A 50 4.79 5.73 5.63
N GLU A 51 5.01 6.98 5.27
CA GLU A 51 4.00 8.06 5.36
C GLU A 51 3.33 8.33 4.00
N GLU A 52 3.98 7.95 2.91
CA GLU A 52 3.70 8.38 1.54
C GLU A 52 2.48 7.69 0.92
N VAL A 53 2.07 6.54 1.44
CA VAL A 53 0.87 5.81 0.99
C VAL A 53 -0.37 6.44 1.62
N ARG A 54 -1.07 7.34 0.94
CA ARG A 54 -2.21 8.11 1.52
C ARG A 54 -3.51 7.95 0.75
N GLY A 55 -4.63 8.20 1.44
CA GLY A 55 -5.97 8.23 0.86
C GLY A 55 -6.28 6.94 0.10
N GLY A 56 -6.78 7.07 -1.13
CA GLY A 56 -7.11 5.95 -2.02
C GLY A 56 -5.94 5.03 -2.41
N SER A 57 -4.69 5.42 -2.12
CA SER A 57 -3.49 4.63 -2.46
C SER A 57 -3.20 3.49 -1.45
N TRP A 58 -4.07 3.26 -0.48
CA TRP A 58 -3.92 2.20 0.54
C TRP A 58 -3.59 0.77 0.02
N PRO A 59 -3.95 0.33 -1.20
CA PRO A 59 -3.56 -1.00 -1.70
C PRO A 59 -2.24 -0.99 -2.50
N ASN A 60 -1.61 0.17 -2.71
CA ASN A 60 -0.54 0.35 -3.69
C ASN A 60 0.86 0.20 -3.08
N TRP A 61 1.06 -0.87 -2.31
CA TRP A 61 2.36 -1.20 -1.73
C TRP A 61 2.52 -2.72 -1.57
N ALA A 62 3.76 -3.18 -1.55
CA ALA A 62 4.12 -4.56 -1.30
C ALA A 62 5.32 -4.68 -0.37
N LEU A 63 5.24 -5.64 0.56
CA LEU A 63 6.27 -5.92 1.56
C LEU A 63 7.33 -6.88 1.00
N THR A 64 8.59 -6.64 1.35
CA THR A 64 9.71 -7.57 1.16
C THR A 64 10.43 -7.80 2.48
N THR A 65 11.41 -8.70 2.50
CA THR A 65 12.27 -8.89 3.68
C THR A 65 13.10 -7.64 4.00
N ASN A 66 13.40 -6.83 2.99
CA ASN A 66 14.37 -5.74 3.10
C ASN A 66 13.73 -4.35 3.00
N GLY A 67 12.44 -4.26 2.68
CA GLY A 67 11.81 -2.98 2.44
C GLY A 67 10.36 -3.05 1.96
N ILE A 68 9.86 -1.91 1.47
CA ILE A 68 8.52 -1.74 0.92
C ILE A 68 8.63 -1.13 -0.47
N TYR A 69 8.03 -1.78 -1.47
CA TYR A 69 7.74 -1.15 -2.75
C TYR A 69 6.40 -0.42 -2.66
N PHE A 70 6.28 0.78 -3.22
CA PHE A 70 5.04 1.54 -3.19
C PHE A 70 4.92 2.50 -4.38
N LEU A 71 3.68 2.85 -4.72
CA LEU A 71 3.40 3.91 -5.70
C LEU A 71 3.38 5.28 -5.04
N ARG A 72 4.02 6.24 -5.71
CA ARG A 72 4.13 7.63 -5.28
C ARG A 72 3.64 8.56 -6.39
N PHE A 73 2.78 9.52 -6.02
CA PHE A 73 2.00 10.35 -6.94
C PHE A 73 2.37 11.85 -6.92
N ASP A 74 3.28 12.30 -6.06
CA ASP A 74 3.42 13.72 -5.65
C ASP A 74 4.44 14.57 -6.44
N LYS A 75 5.30 13.98 -7.30
CA LYS A 75 6.46 14.70 -7.89
C LYS A 75 6.67 14.57 -9.39
N SER A 76 5.74 13.97 -10.13
CA SER A 76 5.91 13.71 -11.56
C SER A 76 4.54 13.74 -12.27
N PRO A 77 4.48 14.09 -13.57
CA PRO A 77 3.24 13.93 -14.34
C PRO A 77 2.71 12.49 -14.34
N HIS A 78 3.56 11.52 -13.98
CA HIS A 78 3.19 10.11 -13.80
C HIS A 78 3.65 9.58 -12.44
N ALA A 79 2.89 8.62 -11.90
CA ALA A 79 3.26 7.92 -10.68
C ALA A 79 4.58 7.14 -10.84
N THR A 80 5.28 6.96 -9.72
CA THR A 80 6.57 6.24 -9.67
C THR A 80 6.49 5.08 -8.70
N ILE A 81 7.11 3.95 -9.06
CA ILE A 81 7.40 2.87 -8.12
C ILE A 81 8.66 3.27 -7.36
N GLN A 82 8.53 3.33 -6.04
CA GLN A 82 9.60 3.65 -5.10
C GLN A 82 9.89 2.43 -4.23
N PHE A 83 11.10 2.35 -3.69
CA PHE A 83 11.50 1.35 -2.70
C PHE A 83 12.02 2.03 -1.43
N LEU A 84 11.37 1.78 -0.30
CA LEU A 84 11.87 2.12 1.03
C LEU A 84 12.74 0.96 1.55
N ASP A 85 14.03 1.21 1.70
CA ASP A 85 14.98 0.26 2.29
C ASP A 85 14.92 0.33 3.84
N PHE A 86 14.73 -0.81 4.50
CA PHE A 86 14.58 -0.86 5.95
C PHE A 86 15.88 -0.59 6.71
N ALA A 87 17.04 -0.97 6.16
CA ALA A 87 18.33 -0.81 6.83
C ALA A 87 18.76 0.65 6.85
N THR A 88 18.58 1.34 5.74
CA THR A 88 19.04 2.72 5.53
C THR A 88 17.96 3.76 5.75
N ARG A 89 16.68 3.34 5.75
CA ARG A 89 15.48 4.20 5.80
C ARG A 89 15.42 5.18 4.62
N LYS A 90 16.13 4.87 3.53
CA LYS A 90 16.14 5.67 2.31
C LYS A 90 15.09 5.17 1.34
N THR A 91 14.46 6.12 0.64
CA THR A 91 13.55 5.85 -0.46
C THR A 91 14.30 6.03 -1.78
N ILE A 92 14.21 5.02 -2.66
CA ILE A 92 14.91 4.96 -3.94
C ILE A 92 13.87 4.86 -5.07
N PRO A 93 13.92 5.71 -6.10
CA PRO A 93 13.06 5.57 -7.28
C PRO A 93 13.51 4.35 -8.10
N ILE A 94 12.56 3.49 -8.46
CA ILE A 94 12.81 2.26 -9.20
C ILE A 94 12.35 2.39 -10.63
N TRP A 95 11.16 2.97 -10.84
CA TRP A 95 10.56 3.09 -12.16
C TRP A 95 9.54 4.23 -12.22
N THR A 96 9.43 4.88 -13.36
CA THR A 96 8.38 5.87 -13.65
C THR A 96 7.37 5.23 -14.59
N LEU A 97 6.10 5.20 -14.20
CA LEU A 97 5.05 4.66 -15.05
C LEU A 97 4.78 5.59 -16.24
N GLU A 98 4.39 5.03 -17.37
CA GLU A 98 4.01 5.80 -18.57
C GLU A 98 2.53 6.19 -18.56
N LYS A 99 1.70 5.42 -17.83
CA LYS A 99 0.25 5.64 -17.69
C LYS A 99 -0.14 5.63 -16.22
N GLU A 100 -1.35 6.11 -15.94
CA GLU A 100 -1.90 6.12 -14.59
C GLU A 100 -2.10 4.70 -14.05
N PRO A 101 -1.58 4.40 -12.84
CA PRO A 101 -1.85 3.12 -12.20
C PRO A 101 -3.25 3.09 -11.59
N GLY A 102 -3.89 1.93 -11.67
CA GLY A 102 -5.10 1.62 -10.91
C GLY A 102 -4.79 1.15 -9.49
N TRP A 103 -5.73 0.42 -8.88
CA TRP A 103 -5.57 -0.10 -7.53
C TRP A 103 -4.90 -1.47 -7.49
N GLY A 104 -3.78 -1.55 -6.78
CA GLY A 104 -3.10 -2.79 -6.45
C GLY A 104 -1.68 -2.81 -7.00
N LEU A 105 -0.76 -3.17 -6.11
CA LEU A 105 0.61 -3.53 -6.44
C LEU A 105 0.96 -4.80 -5.67
N ALA A 106 1.48 -5.81 -6.36
CA ALA A 106 1.91 -7.04 -5.74
C ALA A 106 3.33 -7.41 -6.20
N LEU A 107 4.04 -8.10 -5.33
CA LEU A 107 5.40 -8.56 -5.57
C LEU A 107 5.45 -10.09 -5.57
N SER A 108 6.25 -10.67 -6.46
CA SER A 108 6.57 -12.09 -6.42
C SER A 108 7.28 -12.46 -5.11
N ARG A 109 7.09 -13.70 -4.67
CA ARG A 109 7.67 -14.18 -3.39
C ARG A 109 9.20 -14.10 -3.36
N ASP A 110 9.86 -14.21 -4.52
CA ASP A 110 11.31 -14.07 -4.67
C ASP A 110 11.79 -12.62 -4.79
N GLY A 111 10.87 -11.66 -4.79
CA GLY A 111 11.14 -10.23 -4.85
C GLY A 111 11.61 -9.72 -6.22
N LYS A 112 11.52 -10.53 -7.28
CA LYS A 112 12.08 -10.20 -8.61
C LYS A 112 11.07 -9.64 -9.60
N SER A 113 9.78 -9.69 -9.30
CA SER A 113 8.74 -9.24 -10.23
C SER A 113 7.68 -8.47 -9.49
N ILE A 114 7.34 -7.29 -10.01
CA ILE A 114 6.21 -6.47 -9.55
C ILE A 114 5.12 -6.58 -10.61
N VAL A 115 3.89 -6.79 -10.16
CA VAL A 115 2.68 -6.59 -10.97
C VAL A 115 1.90 -5.43 -10.39
N TYR A 116 1.34 -4.59 -11.26
CA TYR A 116 0.54 -3.44 -10.87
C TYR A 116 -0.62 -3.29 -11.85
N VAL A 117 -1.71 -2.68 -11.37
CA VAL A 117 -2.84 -2.33 -12.24
C VAL A 117 -2.51 -1.04 -12.97
N GLN A 118 -2.81 -0.99 -14.27
CA GLN A 118 -2.67 0.20 -15.10
C GLN A 118 -3.99 0.45 -15.81
N ASP A 119 -4.48 1.69 -15.74
CA ASP A 119 -5.70 2.08 -16.43
C ASP A 119 -5.35 2.47 -17.87
N GLU A 120 -5.94 1.75 -18.83
CA GLU A 120 -5.65 1.98 -20.25
C GLU A 120 -6.52 3.09 -20.86
N PHE A 121 -7.72 3.28 -20.31
CA PHE A 121 -8.67 4.32 -20.72
C PHE A 121 -9.31 4.94 -19.48
N ALA A 122 -8.75 6.05 -19.01
CA ALA A 122 -9.40 6.88 -17.99
C ALA A 122 -10.38 7.84 -18.68
N GLU A 123 -11.62 7.40 -18.91
CA GLU A 123 -12.71 8.31 -19.29
C GLU A 123 -13.46 8.78 -18.05
N SER A 124 -13.73 10.07 -17.97
CA SER A 124 -14.56 10.66 -16.93
C SER A 124 -15.50 11.67 -17.56
N ASN A 125 -16.80 11.48 -17.37
CA ASN A 125 -17.82 12.41 -17.80
C ASN A 125 -18.48 13.03 -16.58
N ILE A 126 -18.51 14.36 -16.51
CA ILE A 126 -19.28 15.10 -15.51
C ILE A 126 -20.45 15.76 -16.23
N MET A 127 -21.67 15.44 -15.81
CA MET A 127 -22.90 16.01 -16.35
C MET A 127 -23.55 16.88 -15.28
N LEU A 128 -23.76 18.16 -15.58
CA LEU A 128 -24.61 19.03 -14.78
C LEU A 128 -26.04 18.89 -15.28
N VAL A 129 -26.97 18.52 -14.40
CA VAL A 129 -28.40 18.58 -14.72
C VAL A 129 -29.04 19.72 -13.95
N GLU A 130 -29.65 20.64 -14.68
CA GLU A 130 -30.44 21.73 -14.12
C GLU A 130 -31.93 21.49 -14.37
N ASN A 131 -32.79 22.06 -13.53
CA ASN A 131 -34.26 22.04 -13.67
C ASN A 131 -34.92 20.63 -13.66
N PHE A 132 -34.48 19.75 -12.76
CA PHE A 132 -35.28 18.56 -12.42
C PHE A 132 -36.61 18.98 -11.78
N ARG A 133 -37.72 18.38 -12.24
CA ARG A 133 -39.05 18.54 -11.62
C ARG A 133 -39.31 17.43 -10.62
#